data_AF-A0A1M6Z9S3-F1
#
_entry.id   AF-A0A1M6Z9S3-F1
#
_cell.length_a   1.000
_cell.length_b   1.000
_cell.length_c   1.000
_cell.angle_alpha   90.00
_cell.angle_beta   90.00
_cell.angle_gamma   90.00
#
_symmetry.space_group_name_H-M   'P 1'
#
loop_
_entity.id
_entity.type
_entity.pdbx_description
1 polymer ?
#
loop_
_entity_poly.entity_id
_entity_poly.type
_entity_poly.pdbx_seq_one_letter_code
_entity_poly.pdbx_strand_id
1 'polypeptide(L)'
;MKTVKFTKNHFGISIKMCCASCAYKEQSRLITKRGCAKHGREVRPCYLCDCWKMDEKTKAAGKSRGRVKRKEYLDFFRQVRIDEEKCHHCAPLTTEEVRNLFERLFGNSIYIFF
;
A
#
# COMPACT_ATOMS: atom_id res chain seq x y z
N MET A 1 19.08 -16.33 -17.41
CA MET A 1 18.19 -15.52 -16.52
C MET A 1 17.05 -16.40 -16.05
N LYS A 2 16.77 -16.51 -14.74
CA LYS A 2 15.59 -17.26 -14.25
C LYS A 2 14.33 -16.47 -14.59
N THR A 3 13.45 -17.04 -15.41
CA THR A 3 12.20 -16.41 -15.85
C THR A 3 11.33 -16.07 -14.64
N VAL A 4 11.02 -14.78 -14.46
CA VAL A 4 10.17 -14.31 -13.38
C VAL A 4 8.72 -14.67 -13.71
N LYS A 5 8.06 -15.42 -12.82
CA LYS A 5 6.64 -15.79 -12.96
C LYS A 5 5.74 -14.70 -12.38
N PHE A 6 4.63 -14.43 -13.04
CA PHE A 6 3.61 -13.47 -12.60
C PHE A 6 2.23 -14.13 -12.58
N THR A 7 1.35 -13.63 -11.73
CA THR A 7 -0.08 -13.97 -11.72
C THR A 7 -0.91 -12.71 -11.52
N LYS A 8 -2.18 -12.72 -11.92
CA LYS A 8 -3.08 -11.58 -11.70
C LYS A 8 -3.79 -11.72 -10.36
N ASN A 9 -3.95 -10.61 -9.63
CA ASN A 9 -4.86 -10.58 -8.49
C ASN A 9 -6.32 -10.39 -8.97
N HIS A 10 -7.26 -10.31 -8.01
CA HIS A 10 -8.69 -10.16 -8.32
C HIS A 10 -9.02 -8.90 -9.15
N PHE A 11 -8.17 -7.88 -9.08
CA PHE A 11 -8.33 -6.60 -9.80
C PHE A 11 -7.53 -6.55 -11.11
N GLY A 12 -7.01 -7.69 -11.59
CA GLY A 12 -6.28 -7.77 -12.85
C GLY A 12 -4.83 -7.27 -12.82
N ILE A 13 -4.31 -6.88 -11.64
CA ILE A 13 -2.93 -6.39 -11.48
C ILE A 13 -1.95 -7.56 -11.52
N SER A 14 -0.91 -7.45 -12.33
CA SER A 14 0.18 -8.42 -12.42
C SER A 14 1.08 -8.37 -11.19
N ILE A 15 1.12 -9.47 -10.46
CA ILE A 15 1.90 -9.67 -9.23
C ILE A 15 3.02 -10.67 -9.51
N LYS A 16 4.26 -10.29 -9.17
CA LYS A 16 5.41 -11.21 -9.21
C LYS A 16 5.22 -12.32 -8.19
N MET A 17 5.33 -13.57 -8.62
CA MET A 17 5.27 -14.74 -7.74
C MET A 17 6.63 -14.94 -7.07
N CYS A 18 6.75 -14.54 -5.80
CA CYS A 18 7.95 -14.77 -4.99
C CYS A 18 7.66 -14.76 -3.49
N CYS A 19 8.66 -15.06 -2.66
CA CYS A 19 8.49 -15.04 -1.20
C CYS A 19 8.01 -13.68 -0.67
N ALA A 20 8.34 -12.56 -1.34
CA ALA A 20 7.90 -11.23 -0.90
C ALA A 20 6.40 -11.00 -1.09
N SER A 21 5.74 -11.72 -2.01
CA SER A 21 4.29 -11.70 -2.24
C SER A 21 3.57 -12.94 -1.68
N CYS A 22 4.27 -13.75 -0.89
CA CYS A 22 3.75 -14.99 -0.33
C CYS A 22 2.98 -14.77 0.98
N ALA A 23 1.85 -15.44 1.16
CA ALA A 23 1.03 -15.41 2.37
C ALA A 23 1.77 -15.95 3.62
N TYR A 24 2.77 -16.82 3.41
CA TYR A 24 3.58 -17.40 4.49
C TYR A 24 4.80 -16.55 4.87
N LYS A 25 4.91 -15.32 4.36
CA LYS A 25 5.97 -14.40 4.76
C LYS A 25 5.68 -13.87 6.16
N GLU A 26 6.63 -14.02 7.05
CA GLU A 26 6.59 -13.44 8.38
C GLU A 26 7.43 -12.16 8.40
N GLN A 27 6.82 -11.11 8.91
CA GLN A 27 7.46 -9.81 9.09
C GLN A 27 7.29 -9.43 10.56
N SER A 28 8.26 -9.84 11.38
CA SER A 28 8.33 -9.37 12.76
C SER A 28 8.77 -7.90 12.77
N ARG A 29 8.12 -7.07 13.59
CA ARG A 29 8.54 -5.67 13.79
C ARG A 29 9.87 -5.57 14.57
N LEU A 30 10.24 -6.65 15.27
CA LEU A 30 11.44 -6.72 16.12
C LEU A 30 12.65 -7.32 15.41
N ILE A 31 12.43 -8.03 14.29
CA ILE A 31 13.49 -8.73 13.55
C ILE A 31 13.64 -8.09 12.18
N THR A 32 14.86 -7.64 11.86
CA THR A 32 15.20 -7.02 10.57
C THR A 32 15.07 -7.98 9.38
N LYS A 33 15.16 -9.29 9.64
CA LYS A 33 15.07 -10.36 8.64
C LYS A 33 13.64 -10.92 8.52
N ARG A 34 13.19 -11.12 7.29
CA ARG A 34 11.88 -11.70 6.95
C ARG A 34 12.00 -13.22 6.83
N GLY A 35 11.14 -13.94 7.54
CA GLY A 35 11.11 -15.41 7.58
C GLY A 35 9.95 -15.99 6.77
N CYS A 36 10.03 -17.28 6.44
CA CYS A 36 8.93 -18.04 5.85
C CYS A 36 8.40 -19.03 6.88
N ALA A 37 7.15 -18.85 7.32
CA ALA A 37 6.48 -19.72 8.30
C ALA A 37 6.42 -21.20 7.86
N LYS A 38 6.46 -21.48 6.56
CA LYS A 38 6.30 -22.84 6.02
C LYS A 38 7.58 -23.67 6.03
N HIS A 39 8.74 -23.03 5.86
CA HIS A 39 10.03 -23.71 5.73
C HIS A 39 11.07 -23.26 6.77
N GLY A 40 10.77 -22.25 7.59
CA GLY A 40 11.71 -21.70 8.58
C GLY A 40 12.92 -21.00 7.94
N ARG A 41 12.83 -20.60 6.67
CA ARG A 41 13.94 -20.01 5.90
C ARG A 41 13.74 -18.52 5.67
N GLU A 42 14.83 -17.82 5.40
CA GLU A 42 14.80 -16.40 5.02
C GLU A 42 14.08 -16.19 3.67
N VAL A 43 13.24 -15.16 3.62
CA VAL A 43 12.48 -14.75 2.43
C VAL A 43 13.42 -14.10 1.42
N ARG A 44 13.44 -14.62 0.19
CA ARG A 44 14.21 -14.04 -0.93
C ARG A 44 13.30 -13.48 -2.03
N PRO A 45 13.53 -12.26 -2.56
CA PRO A 45 12.65 -11.61 -3.53
C PRO A 45 12.52 -12.31 -4.90
N CYS A 46 13.42 -13.24 -5.22
CA CYS A 46 13.46 -13.97 -6.48
C CYS A 46 13.26 -15.48 -6.30
N TYR A 47 12.89 -15.92 -5.09
CA TYR A 47 12.63 -17.32 -4.81
C TYR A 47 11.12 -17.58 -4.81
N LEU A 48 10.75 -18.72 -5.38
CA LEU A 48 9.39 -19.23 -5.46
C LEU A 48 9.46 -20.72 -5.12
N CYS A 49 8.61 -21.17 -4.19
CA CYS A 49 8.43 -22.59 -3.90
C CYS A 49 7.01 -23.02 -4.28
N ASP A 50 6.78 -24.32 -4.32
CA ASP A 50 5.48 -24.90 -4.71
C ASP A 50 4.36 -24.59 -3.71
N CYS A 51 4.74 -24.23 -2.47
CA CYS A 51 3.79 -23.80 -1.43
C CYS A 51 3.34 -22.34 -1.59
N TRP A 52 3.73 -21.62 -2.64
CA TRP A 52 3.44 -20.20 -2.77
C TRP A 52 1.93 -19.93 -2.88
N LYS A 53 1.47 -18.93 -2.11
CA LYS A 53 0.12 -18.37 -2.19
C LYS A 53 0.22 -16.86 -2.09
N MET A 54 -0.59 -16.13 -2.86
CA MET A 54 -0.60 -14.66 -2.80
C MET A 54 -1.04 -14.19 -1.40
N ASP A 55 -0.30 -13.24 -0.80
CA ASP A 55 -0.69 -12.65 0.47
C ASP A 55 -1.91 -11.72 0.34
N GLU A 56 -2.68 -11.58 1.42
CA GLU A 56 -3.95 -10.83 1.40
C GLU A 56 -3.77 -9.35 1.05
N LYS A 57 -2.66 -8.70 1.42
CA LYS A 57 -2.41 -7.30 1.04
C LYS A 57 -2.23 -7.17 -0.47
N THR A 58 -1.45 -8.08 -1.05
CA THR A 58 -1.20 -8.12 -2.50
C THR A 58 -2.44 -8.56 -3.29
N LYS A 59 -3.22 -9.50 -2.75
CA LYS A 59 -4.50 -9.94 -3.30
C LYS A 59 -5.52 -8.80 -3.33
N ALA A 60 -5.52 -7.96 -2.30
CA ALA A 60 -6.31 -6.75 -2.22
C ALA A 60 -5.64 -5.52 -2.88
N ALA A 61 -4.47 -5.64 -3.51
CA ALA A 61 -3.86 -4.52 -4.21
C ALA A 61 -4.79 -4.08 -5.36
N GLY A 62 -5.07 -2.78 -5.47
CA GLY A 62 -6.10 -2.27 -6.38
C GLY A 62 -7.52 -2.27 -5.81
N LYS A 63 -7.76 -2.83 -4.62
CA LYS A 63 -9.05 -2.70 -3.89
C LYS A 63 -9.34 -1.25 -3.53
N SER A 64 -8.30 -0.48 -3.19
CA SER A 64 -8.40 0.97 -3.33
C SER A 64 -8.27 1.28 -4.81
N ARG A 65 -9.39 1.67 -5.45
CA ARG A 65 -9.38 2.43 -6.71
C ARG A 65 -8.22 3.41 -6.61
N GLY A 66 -7.10 3.18 -7.28
CA GLY A 66 -5.89 3.97 -7.09
C GLY A 66 -6.23 5.42 -7.34
N ARG A 67 -6.53 6.18 -6.28
CA ARG A 67 -6.99 7.55 -6.40
C ARG A 67 -5.75 8.34 -6.73
N VAL A 68 -5.58 8.70 -8.00
CA VAL A 68 -4.70 9.79 -8.36
C VAL A 68 -5.30 11.02 -7.71
N LYS A 69 -4.72 11.42 -6.59
CA LYS A 69 -5.08 12.65 -5.91
C LYS A 69 -4.80 13.77 -6.90
N ARG A 70 -5.85 14.50 -7.30
CA ARG A 70 -5.76 15.73 -8.07
C ARG A 70 -4.65 16.61 -7.46
N LYS A 71 -3.88 17.32 -8.28
CA LYS A 71 -2.74 18.12 -7.80
C LYS A 71 -3.17 19.06 -6.68
N GLU A 72 -4.36 19.62 -6.81
CA GLU A 72 -5.02 20.50 -5.85
C GLU A 72 -5.22 19.84 -4.48
N TYR A 73 -5.60 18.56 -4.44
CA TYR A 73 -5.67 17.83 -3.17
C TYR A 73 -4.28 17.58 -2.58
N LEU A 74 -3.27 17.28 -3.40
CA LEU A 74 -1.91 17.06 -2.93
C LEU A 74 -1.31 18.34 -2.33
N ASP A 75 -1.52 19.47 -3.01
CA ASP A 75 -1.10 20.79 -2.57
C ASP A 75 -1.84 21.19 -1.28
N PHE A 76 -3.16 20.94 -1.20
CA PHE A 76 -3.94 21.17 0.02
C PHE A 76 -3.46 20.30 1.18
N PHE A 77 -3.29 19.00 0.97
CA PHE A 77 -2.82 18.08 1.99
C PHE A 77 -1.43 18.49 2.50
N ARG A 78 -0.54 18.89 1.59
CA ARG A 78 0.79 19.41 1.94
C ARG A 78 0.69 20.66 2.81
N GLN A 79 -0.17 21.60 2.45
CA GLN A 79 -0.37 22.83 3.22
C GLN A 79 -0.89 22.54 4.63
N VAL A 80 -1.87 21.64 4.77
CA VAL A 80 -2.38 21.20 6.08
C VAL A 80 -1.27 20.63 6.96
N ARG A 81 -0.37 19.82 6.41
CA ARG A 81 0.77 19.27 7.18
C ARG A 81 1.77 20.35 7.61
N ILE A 82 2.04 21.33 6.75
CA ILE A 82 2.87 22.48 7.10
C ILE A 82 2.23 23.31 8.23
N ASP A 83 0.92 23.48 8.20
CA ASP A 83 0.20 24.26 9.20
C ASP A 83 0.09 23.50 10.54
N GLU A 84 -0.06 22.18 10.52
CA GLU A 84 0.04 21.33 11.71
C GLU A 84 1.44 21.41 12.35
N GLU A 85 2.51 21.39 11.55
CA GLU A 85 3.88 21.56 12.05
C GLU A 85 4.08 22.92 12.73
N LYS A 86 3.41 23.97 12.23
CA LYS A 86 3.41 25.31 12.85
C LYS A 86 2.50 25.39 14.08
N CYS A 87 1.41 24.62 14.13
CA CYS A 87 0.52 24.57 15.28
C CYS A 87 0.93 23.47 16.28
N HIS A 88 1.86 23.79 17.18
CA HIS A 88 2.32 22.85 18.22
C HIS A 88 1.26 22.40 19.24
N HIS A 89 0.06 23.00 19.22
CA HIS A 89 -1.03 22.72 20.15
C HIS A 89 -2.22 22.01 19.49
N CYS A 90 -2.17 21.78 18.18
CA CYS A 90 -3.24 21.12 17.44
C CYS A 90 -2.96 19.62 17.32
N ALA A 91 -3.95 18.77 17.62
CA ALA A 91 -3.86 17.37 17.25
C ALA A 91 -3.88 17.23 15.71
N PRO A 92 -2.97 16.44 15.11
CA PRO A 92 -2.91 16.31 13.66
C PRO A 92 -4.16 15.60 13.13
N LEU A 93 -4.71 16.12 12.04
CA LEU A 93 -5.85 15.52 11.36
C LEU A 93 -5.43 14.19 10.73
N THR A 94 -6.31 13.21 10.86
CA THR A 94 -6.21 11.95 10.12
C THR A 94 -6.32 12.22 8.62
N THR A 95 -5.80 11.29 7.80
CA THR A 95 -5.89 11.43 6.34
C THR A 95 -7.34 11.49 5.84
N GLU A 96 -8.26 10.86 6.55
CA GLU A 96 -9.69 10.90 6.23
C GLU A 96 -10.32 12.25 6.57
N GLU A 97 -9.96 12.86 7.70
CA GLU A 97 -10.44 14.20 8.06
C GLU A 97 -9.95 15.27 7.08
N VAL A 98 -8.67 15.22 6.68
CA VAL A 98 -8.14 16.15 5.66
C VAL A 98 -8.88 15.99 4.32
N ARG A 99 -9.27 14.75 3.98
CA ARG A 99 -10.09 14.47 2.80
C ARG A 99 -11.49 15.07 2.91
N ASN A 100 -12.17 14.83 4.01
CA ASN A 100 -13.51 15.36 4.23
C ASN A 100 -13.51 16.91 4.26
N LEU A 101 -12.46 17.51 4.80
CA LEU A 101 -12.26 18.96 4.82
C LEU A 101 -12.12 19.52 3.39
N PHE A 102 -11.27 18.89 2.57
CA PHE A 102 -11.11 19.27 1.17
C PHE A 102 -12.44 19.17 0.39
N GLU A 103 -13.17 18.06 0.56
CA GLU A 103 -14.46 17.85 -0.11
C GLU A 103 -15.53 18.88 0.32
N ARG A 104 -15.50 19.34 1.58
CA ARG A 104 -16.37 20.41 2.07
C ARG A 104 -16.03 21.79 1.48
N LEU A 105 -14.73 22.11 1.39
CA LEU A 105 -14.27 23.43 0.97
C LEU A 105 -14.35 23.66 -0.54
N PHE A 106 -14.07 22.61 -1.33
CA PHE A 106 -13.93 22.73 -2.78
C PHE A 106 -15.01 21.96 -3.57
N GLY A 107 -15.96 21.33 -2.88
CA GLY A 107 -17.03 20.53 -3.49
C GLY A 107 -16.57 19.16 -4.00
N ASN A 108 -17.51 18.39 -4.59
CA ASN A 108 -17.30 17.02 -5.05
C ASN A 108 -16.11 16.89 -6.03
N SER A 109 -14.93 16.43 -5.59
CA SER A 109 -13.95 15.82 -6.49
C SER A 109 -12.73 15.20 -5.80
N ILE A 110 -12.84 13.91 -5.43
CA ILE A 110 -11.73 12.97 -5.61
C ILE A 110 -12.26 11.70 -6.27
N TYR A 111 -12.70 11.85 -7.52
CA TYR A 111 -12.97 10.71 -8.39
C TYR A 111 -12.33 10.99 -9.76
N ILE A 112 -11.32 10.19 -10.09
CA ILE A 112 -10.98 9.90 -11.48
C ILE A 112 -11.14 8.38 -11.57
N PHE A 113 -12.09 7.95 -12.38
CA PHE A 113 -12.23 6.56 -12.77
C PHE A 113 -11.23 6.31 -13.91
N PHE A 114 -10.40 5.27 -13.76
CA PHE A 114 -9.83 4.56 -14.90
C PHE A 114 -10.36 3.13 -14.84
#